data_AF-A0A7Y4YRF5-F1
#
_entry.id   AF-A0A7Y4YRF5-F1
#
_cell.length_a   1.000
_cell.length_b   1.000
_cell.length_c   1.000
_cell.angle_alpha   90.00
_cell.angle_beta   90.00
_cell.angle_gamma   90.00
#
_symmetry.space_group_name_H-M   'P 1'
#
loop_
_entity.id
_entity.type
_entity.pdbx_description
1 polymer ?
#
loop_
_entity_poly.entity_id
_entity_poly.type
_entity_poly.pdbx_seq_one_letter_code
_entity_poly.pdbx_strand_id
1 'polypeptide(L)'
;PVTQSEKFDGAGKFIRRYVPELSNCPNKWIHAPWLMPLNEQNSSQFMIGQDYPLPIVDHALARVNTLELYKRAVTAEKLADKNLDEA
;
A
#
# COMPACT_ATOMS: atom_id res chain seq x y z
N PRO A 1 -3.64 -1.09 2.87
CA PRO A 1 -2.63 -1.96 3.52
C PRO A 1 -2.25 -1.53 4.95
N VAL A 2 -1.97 -0.24 5.18
CA VAL A 2 -1.52 0.31 6.48
C VAL A 2 -2.52 0.05 7.62
N THR A 3 -3.79 0.44 7.44
CA THR A 3 -4.81 0.28 8.50
C THR A 3 -5.11 -1.17 8.85
N GLN A 4 -4.88 -2.09 7.92
CA GLN A 4 -5.06 -3.52 8.15
C GLN A 4 -3.93 -4.04 9.05
N SER A 5 -2.67 -3.72 8.73
CA SER A 5 -1.54 -4.17 9.53
C SER A 5 -1.56 -3.59 10.94
N GLU A 6 -1.93 -2.32 11.10
CA GLU A 6 -2.10 -1.69 12.42
C GLU A 6 -3.15 -2.41 13.28
N LYS A 7 -4.27 -2.81 12.67
CA LYS A 7 -5.36 -3.49 13.37
C LYS A 7 -4.97 -4.89 13.86
N PHE A 8 -4.22 -5.64 13.05
CA PHE A 8 -3.87 -7.03 13.37
C PHE A 8 -2.53 -7.18 14.10
N ASP A 9 -1.64 -6.18 14.00
CA ASP A 9 -0.30 -6.23 14.57
C ASP A 9 0.18 -4.83 14.97
N GLY A 10 -0.44 -4.22 15.97
CA GLY A 10 -0.10 -2.86 16.41
C GLY A 10 1.39 -2.64 16.73
N ALA A 11 2.10 -3.69 17.17
CA ALA A 11 3.54 -3.62 17.46
C ALA A 11 4.45 -3.94 16.27
N GLY A 12 3.89 -4.36 15.12
CA GLY A 12 4.66 -4.72 13.92
C GLY A 12 5.52 -5.98 14.10
N LYS A 13 5.20 -6.88 15.03
CA LYS A 13 5.98 -8.11 15.27
C LYS A 13 5.99 -9.04 14.07
N PHE A 14 4.85 -9.15 13.38
CA PHE A 14 4.72 -9.93 12.15
C PHE A 14 5.58 -9.29 11.04
N ILE A 15 5.49 -7.97 10.87
CA ILE A 15 6.29 -7.25 9.88
C ILE A 15 7.78 -7.49 10.12
N ARG A 16 8.26 -7.30 11.35
CA ARG A 16 9.68 -7.53 11.70
C ARG A 16 10.14 -8.98 11.54
N ARG A 17 9.23 -9.94 11.70
CA ARG A 17 9.54 -11.37 11.55
C ARG A 17 9.80 -11.74 10.09
N TYR A 18 9.04 -11.15 9.15
CA TYR A 18 9.08 -11.51 7.74
C TYR A 18 9.84 -10.51 6.86
N VAL A 19 10.05 -9.28 7.35
CA VAL A 19 10.71 -8.18 6.65
C VAL A 19 11.86 -7.71 7.56
N PRO A 20 12.98 -8.46 7.61
CA PRO A 20 14.08 -8.19 8.55
C PRO A 20 14.74 -6.82 8.33
N GLU A 21 14.68 -6.26 7.14
CA GLU A 21 15.15 -4.90 6.86
C GLU A 21 14.39 -3.84 7.68
N LEU A 22 13.14 -4.12 8.07
CA LEU A 22 12.34 -3.26 8.96
C LEU A 22 12.59 -3.53 10.46
N SER A 23 13.53 -4.41 10.84
CA SER A 23 13.77 -4.77 12.25
C SER A 23 14.16 -3.57 13.11
N ASN A 24 14.84 -2.59 12.52
CA ASN A 24 15.34 -1.39 13.20
C ASN A 24 14.42 -0.17 13.04
N CYS A 25 13.38 -0.27 12.21
CA CYS A 25 12.41 0.80 12.04
C CYS A 25 11.68 1.06 13.37
N PRO A 26 11.51 2.32 13.84
CA PRO A 26 10.77 2.61 15.06
C PRO A 26 9.33 2.09 15.02
N ASN A 27 8.80 1.61 16.15
CA ASN A 27 7.43 1.06 16.24
C ASN A 27 6.35 2.03 15.72
N LYS A 28 6.54 3.33 15.92
CA LYS A 28 5.64 4.39 15.44
C LYS A 28 5.47 4.38 13.92
N TRP A 29 6.49 3.95 13.18
CA TRP A 29 6.54 4.03 11.73
C TRP A 29 6.51 2.65 11.04
N ILE A 30 6.47 1.55 11.78
CA ILE A 30 6.59 0.19 11.22
C ILE A 30 5.53 -0.14 10.15
N HIS A 31 4.34 0.46 10.26
CA HIS A 31 3.23 0.26 9.32
C HIS A 31 3.26 1.19 8.11
N ALA A 32 3.98 2.31 8.20
CA ALA A 32 4.13 3.31 7.14
C ALA A 32 5.51 3.99 7.23
N PRO A 33 6.61 3.25 7.01
CA PRO A 33 7.96 3.75 7.26
C PRO A 33 8.32 4.95 6.39
N TRP A 34 7.74 5.05 5.18
CA TRP A 34 7.93 6.18 4.26
C TRP A 34 7.34 7.51 4.73
N LEU A 35 6.49 7.51 5.76
CA LEU A 35 5.99 8.74 6.37
C LEU A 35 6.92 9.28 7.46
N MET A 36 7.99 8.55 7.78
CA MET A 36 8.94 8.92 8.83
C MET A 36 9.70 10.20 8.43
N PRO A 37 9.65 11.25 9.25
CA PRO A 37 10.41 12.48 9.01
C PRO A 37 11.92 12.26 8.99
N LEU A 38 12.65 13.04 8.17
CA LEU A 38 14.10 12.87 7.98
C LEU A 38 14.91 13.00 9.29
N ASN A 39 14.46 13.86 10.22
CA ASN A 39 15.08 13.96 11.55
C ASN A 39 14.95 12.66 12.35
N GLU A 40 13.79 12.02 12.34
CA GLU A 40 13.59 10.72 13.01
C GLU A 40 14.36 9.59 12.29
N GLN A 41 14.46 9.62 10.96
CA GLN A 41 15.30 8.70 10.19
C GLN A 41 16.78 8.79 10.62
N ASN A 42 17.32 10.01 10.71
CA ASN A 42 18.69 10.26 11.16
C ASN A 42 18.92 9.79 12.60
N SER A 43 17.99 10.08 13.52
CA SER A 43 18.11 9.68 14.93
C SER A 43 17.98 8.17 15.15
N SER A 44 17.24 7.47 14.29
CA SER A 44 17.05 6.01 14.36
C SER A 44 18.05 5.21 13.52
N GLN A 45 18.95 5.89 12.79
CA GLN A 45 19.90 5.27 11.85
C GLN A 45 19.19 4.34 10.84
N PHE A 46 18.00 4.75 10.40
CA PHE A 46 17.18 3.99 9.47
C PHE A 46 16.61 4.95 8.41
N MET A 47 17.03 4.75 7.16
CA MET A 47 16.82 5.67 6.05
C MET A 47 15.91 5.06 4.99
N ILE A 48 14.83 5.76 4.68
CA ILE A 48 13.92 5.39 3.58
C ILE A 48 14.59 5.71 2.25
N GLY A 49 14.55 4.76 1.33
CA GLY A 49 15.25 4.79 0.04
C GLY A 49 16.61 4.10 0.08
N GLN A 50 17.15 3.82 1.27
CA GLN A 50 18.40 3.07 1.44
C GLN A 50 18.16 1.73 2.15
N ASP A 51 17.64 1.77 3.38
CA ASP A 51 17.37 0.58 4.19
C ASP A 51 16.02 -0.05 3.84
N TYR A 52 15.06 0.76 3.40
CA TYR A 52 13.76 0.29 2.92
C TYR A 52 13.20 1.21 1.83
N PRO A 53 12.64 0.68 0.73
CA PRO A 53 12.21 1.48 -0.40
C PRO A 53 10.97 2.36 -0.11
N LEU A 54 10.78 3.37 -0.95
CA LEU A 54 9.54 4.13 -1.01
C LEU A 54 8.40 3.26 -1.59
N PRO A 55 7.13 3.58 -1.27
CA PRO A 55 5.99 2.94 -1.91
C PRO A 55 6.07 3.09 -3.42
N ILE A 56 5.91 1.97 -4.13
CA ILE A 56 5.93 1.95 -5.60
C ILE A 56 4.68 2.65 -6.17
N VAL A 57 3.58 2.61 -5.43
CA VAL A 57 2.30 3.20 -5.83
C VAL A 57 1.69 4.01 -4.70
N ASP A 58 1.04 5.11 -5.06
CA ASP A 58 0.11 5.79 -4.18
C ASP A 58 -1.21 5.00 -4.14
N HIS A 59 -1.57 4.47 -2.97
CA HIS A 59 -2.78 3.68 -2.80
C HIS A 59 -4.08 4.46 -3.03
N ALA A 60 -4.12 5.77 -2.77
CA ALA A 60 -5.29 6.58 -3.01
C ALA A 60 -5.54 6.72 -4.51
N LEU A 61 -4.48 7.04 -5.28
CA LEU A 61 -4.55 7.15 -6.73
C LEU A 61 -4.82 5.79 -7.38
N ALA A 62 -4.11 4.74 -6.96
CA ALA A 62 -4.29 3.38 -7.49
C ALA A 62 -5.73 2.89 -7.28
N ARG A 63 -6.35 3.21 -6.15
CA ARG A 63 -7.76 2.89 -5.88
C ARG A 63 -8.70 3.58 -6.86
N VAL A 64 -8.53 4.88 -7.10
CA VAL A 64 -9.38 5.63 -8.03
C VAL A 64 -9.28 5.04 -9.44
N ASN A 65 -8.05 4.84 -9.93
CA ASN A 65 -7.80 4.28 -11.26
C ASN A 65 -8.42 2.88 -11.41
N THR A 66 -8.25 2.01 -10.40
CA THR A 66 -8.81 0.66 -10.41
C THR A 66 -10.34 0.68 -10.47
N LEU A 67 -10.99 1.55 -9.69
CA LEU A 67 -12.45 1.66 -9.69
C LEU A 67 -12.99 2.18 -11.03
N GLU A 68 -12.28 3.11 -11.67
CA GLU A 68 -12.65 3.61 -12.99
C GLU A 68 -12.53 2.53 -14.07
N LEU A 69 -11.40 1.82 -14.11
CA LEU A 69 -11.20 0.71 -15.04
C LEU A 69 -12.23 -0.39 -14.86
N TYR A 70 -12.54 -0.76 -13.61
CA TYR A 70 -13.57 -1.75 -13.31
C TYR A 70 -14.96 -1.32 -13.81
N LYS A 71 -15.35 -0.06 -13.56
CA LYS A 71 -16.62 0.48 -14.07
C LYS A 71 -16.69 0.40 -15.60
N ARG A 72 -15.61 0.75 -16.29
CA ARG A 72 -15.54 0.68 -17.75
C ARG A 72 -15.66 -0.76 -18.25
N ALA A 73 -14.94 -1.70 -17.64
CA ALA A 73 -15.00 -3.11 -18.01
C ALA A 73 -16.43 -3.69 -17.84
N VAL A 74 -17.05 -3.47 -16.69
CA VAL A 74 -18.43 -3.93 -16.43
C VAL A 74 -19.44 -3.29 -17.37
N THR A 75 -19.25 -2.02 -17.73
CA THR A 75 -20.15 -1.32 -18.66
C THR A 75 -19.99 -1.87 -20.09
N ALA A 76 -18.75 -2.14 -20.52
CA ALA A 76 -18.47 -2.72 -21.83
C ALA A 76 -19.04 -4.15 -21.96
N GLU A 77 -18.93 -4.97 -20.91
CA GLU A 77 -19.52 -6.31 -20.85
C GLU A 77 -21.05 -6.26 -20.99
N LYS A 78 -21.73 -5.38 -20.23
CA LYS A 78 -23.19 -5.18 -20.35
C LYS A 78 -23.63 -4.70 -21.73
N LEU A 79 -22.83 -3.87 -22.40
CA LEU A 79 -23.10 -3.42 -23.76
C LEU A 79 -22.92 -4.56 -24.77
N ALA A 80 -21.93 -5.42 -24.58
CA ALA A 80 -21.71 -6.59 -25.43
C ALA A 80 -22.86 -7.61 -25.30
N ASP A 81 -23.30 -7.90 -24.08
CA ASP A 81 -24.42 -8.82 -23.83
C ASP A 81 -25.74 -8.30 -24.44
N LYS A 82 -26.01 -6.99 -24.28
CA LYS A 82 -27.22 -6.39 -24.84
C LYS A 82 -27.26 -6.41 -26.38
N ASN A 83 -26.11 -6.26 -27.04
CA ASN A 83 -26.02 -6.32 -28.50
C ASN A 83 -26.16 -7.74 -29.06
N LEU A 84 -25.95 -8.79 -28.25
CA LEU A 84 -26.16 -10.18 -28.62
C LEU A 84 -27.64 -10.59 -28.51
N ASP A 85 -28.38 -10.02 -27.57
CA ASP A 85 -29.82 -10.27 -27.40
C ASP A 85 -30.70 -9.56 -28.45
N GLU A 86 -30.18 -8.51 -29.09
CA GLU A 86 -30.89 -7.71 -30.11
C GLU A 86 -30.61 -8.16 -31.57
N ALA A 87 -29.77 -9.18 -31.79
CA ALA A 87 -29.37 -9.72 -33.10
C ALA A 87 -29.96 -11.11 -33.39
#